data_AF-A0A409Y104-F1
#
_entry.id   AF-A0A409Y104-F1
#
_cell.length_a   1.000
_cell.length_b   1.000
_cell.length_c   1.000
_cell.angle_alpha   90.00
_cell.angle_beta   90.00
_cell.angle_gamma   90.00
#
_symmetry.space_group_name_H-M   'P 1'
#
loop_
_entity.id
_entity.type
_entity.pdbx_description
1 polymer ?
#
loop_
_entity_poly.entity_id
_entity_poly.type
_entity_poly.pdbx_seq_one_letter_code
_entity_poly.pdbx_strand_id
1 'polypeptide(L)'
;MSVASRNLSDLGLRTSQPPDSLPEPSPETPPELPDQEWEIRTGRAIFVLQETLPEFFKTGLITSINKVTGSPRRPNSLATPTINPNFLEPPVMPEDEEPIYSPNVRLSYTPPVELPPPFPKTFHVEGFQLYLASSAFIRRTMLALYSDLNVQVTKLVIDTPSSRQSDSPPSPSRKRRVNREKSIRLRQTVTGNARLGGKPSEWIIDSTYTFSPVTGLIHQHVINSIHPAPHQAVYDALHLSMSKLIGGTGPTTTNGAAYNGKIESGKGA
;
A
#
# COMPACT_ATOMS: atom_id res chain seq x y z
N MET A 1 -40.34 64.87 -29.71
CA MET A 1 -41.24 63.76 -30.09
C MET A 1 -40.36 62.52 -30.24
N SER A 2 -40.43 61.55 -29.32
CA SER A 2 -41.08 60.22 -29.51
C SER A 2 -40.20 59.27 -30.33
N VAL A 3 -39.88 57.99 -30.02
CA VAL A 3 -40.23 56.99 -28.99
C VAL A 3 -39.07 55.96 -28.98
N ALA A 4 -38.95 55.21 -27.88
CA ALA A 4 -38.08 54.07 -27.65
C ALA A 4 -38.13 52.91 -28.65
N SER A 5 -37.03 52.14 -28.72
CA SER A 5 -36.98 50.70 -29.00
C SER A 5 -35.82 50.14 -28.17
N ARG A 6 -36.01 49.63 -26.95
CA ARG A 6 -36.67 48.40 -26.47
C ARG A 6 -36.20 47.12 -27.19
N ASN A 7 -35.30 46.45 -26.46
CA ASN A 7 -34.99 45.02 -26.46
C ASN A 7 -36.21 44.14 -26.79
N LEU A 8 -36.08 43.28 -27.79
CA LEU A 8 -36.96 42.13 -28.02
C LEU A 8 -36.13 40.98 -28.61
N SER A 9 -35.47 40.24 -27.72
CA SER A 9 -35.09 38.84 -27.95
C SER A 9 -35.13 38.10 -26.61
N ASP A 10 -36.28 38.15 -25.95
CA ASP A 10 -36.66 37.17 -24.93
C ASP A 10 -37.97 36.55 -25.41
N LEU A 11 -37.87 35.38 -26.03
CA LEU A 11 -39.01 34.53 -26.37
C LEU A 11 -38.55 33.10 -26.20
N GLY A 12 -38.88 32.60 -25.01
CA GLY A 12 -38.53 31.28 -24.50
C GLY A 12 -38.85 30.15 -25.45
N LEU A 13 -37.83 29.33 -25.69
CA LEU A 13 -38.00 27.94 -26.05
C LEU A 13 -38.02 27.15 -24.74
N ARG A 14 -39.23 26.77 -24.37
CA ARG A 14 -39.53 25.87 -23.25
C ARG A 14 -38.79 24.56 -23.47
N THR A 15 -37.80 24.28 -22.61
CA THR A 15 -37.27 22.94 -22.38
C THR A 15 -38.43 22.01 -22.06
N SER A 16 -38.67 21.05 -22.93
CA SER A 16 -39.71 20.02 -22.80
C SER A 16 -39.22 18.87 -21.90
N GLN A 17 -38.66 19.18 -20.73
CA GLN A 17 -38.22 18.17 -19.77
C GLN A 17 -39.14 18.23 -18.54
N PRO A 18 -39.85 17.14 -18.21
CA PRO A 18 -40.72 17.11 -17.03
C PRO A 18 -39.88 17.33 -15.76
N PRO A 19 -40.43 18.03 -14.75
CA PRO A 19 -39.70 18.49 -13.57
C PRO A 19 -39.20 17.39 -12.61
N ASP A 20 -39.49 16.11 -12.90
CA ASP A 20 -39.09 14.96 -12.08
C ASP A 20 -37.96 14.10 -12.69
N SER A 21 -37.25 14.62 -13.71
CA SER A 21 -36.11 13.91 -14.28
C SER A 21 -34.88 14.07 -13.39
N LEU A 22 -34.76 13.24 -12.34
CA LEU A 22 -33.49 13.03 -11.66
C LEU A 22 -32.44 12.67 -12.73
N PRO A 23 -31.24 13.30 -12.74
CA PRO A 23 -30.20 12.90 -13.67
C PRO A 23 -29.87 11.43 -13.39
N GLU A 24 -30.16 10.56 -14.36
CA GLU A 24 -29.69 9.17 -14.33
C GLU A 24 -28.17 9.22 -14.16
N PRO A 25 -27.60 8.56 -13.13
CA PRO A 25 -26.17 8.50 -12.98
C PRO A 25 -25.59 7.75 -14.18
N SER A 26 -24.82 8.46 -15.00
CA SER A 26 -23.99 7.87 -16.04
C SER A 26 -23.17 6.70 -15.45
N PRO A 27 -23.16 5.51 -16.08
CA PRO A 27 -22.51 4.32 -15.52
C PRO A 27 -20.98 4.39 -15.44
N GLU A 28 -20.35 5.49 -15.87
CA GLU A 28 -18.89 5.64 -15.95
C GLU A 28 -18.24 6.26 -14.71
N THR A 29 -19.01 6.74 -13.73
CA THR A 29 -18.44 7.30 -12.49
C THR A 29 -18.80 6.40 -11.31
N PRO A 30 -17.82 5.77 -10.63
CA PRO A 30 -18.08 5.06 -9.39
C PRO A 30 -18.85 5.98 -8.43
N PRO A 31 -19.89 5.49 -7.74
CA PRO A 31 -20.67 6.31 -6.84
C PRO A 31 -19.74 7.00 -5.83
N GLU A 32 -19.79 8.33 -5.79
CA GLU A 32 -18.98 9.12 -4.87
C GLU A 32 -19.36 8.73 -3.43
N LEU A 33 -18.40 8.16 -2.71
CA LEU A 33 -18.57 7.75 -1.32
C LEU A 33 -19.01 8.95 -0.47
N PRO A 34 -20.02 8.84 0.41
CA PRO A 34 -20.38 9.92 1.34
C PRO A 34 -19.20 10.33 2.24
N ASP A 35 -19.10 11.61 2.61
CA ASP A 35 -17.99 12.13 3.46
C ASP A 35 -17.85 11.35 4.77
N GLN A 36 -18.98 11.05 5.43
CA GLN A 36 -19.01 10.29 6.67
C GLN A 36 -18.48 8.86 6.50
N GLU A 37 -18.85 8.19 5.41
CA GLU A 37 -18.38 6.84 5.13
C GLU A 37 -16.87 6.84 4.80
N TRP A 38 -16.41 7.87 4.07
CA TRP A 38 -14.98 8.07 3.82
C TRP A 38 -14.19 8.26 5.13
N GLU A 39 -14.70 9.07 6.06
CA GLU A 39 -14.08 9.26 7.37
C GLU A 39 -14.03 7.96 8.19
N ILE A 40 -15.13 7.20 8.21
CA ILE A 40 -15.20 5.90 8.90
C ILE A 40 -14.20 4.92 8.28
N ARG A 41 -14.17 4.79 6.95
CA ARG A 41 -13.27 3.86 6.25
C ARG A 41 -11.81 4.21 6.50
N THR A 42 -11.44 5.50 6.37
CA THR A 42 -10.08 5.92 6.66
C THR A 42 -9.73 5.67 8.12
N GLY A 43 -10.58 6.04 9.07
CA GLY A 43 -10.38 5.79 10.51
C GLY A 43 -10.18 4.32 10.85
N ARG A 44 -10.99 3.42 10.27
CA ARG A 44 -10.85 1.97 10.38
C ARG A 44 -9.50 1.47 9.84
N ALA A 45 -9.07 1.97 8.69
CA ALA A 45 -7.77 1.62 8.14
C ALA A 45 -6.61 2.10 9.03
N ILE A 46 -6.71 3.30 9.63
CA ILE A 46 -5.72 3.78 10.63
C ILE A 46 -5.66 2.81 11.81
N PHE A 47 -6.82 2.43 12.34
CA PHE A 47 -6.94 1.50 13.46
C PHE A 47 -6.30 0.15 13.14
N VAL A 48 -6.55 -0.41 11.94
CA VAL A 48 -5.89 -1.65 11.51
C VAL A 48 -4.38 -1.51 11.46
N LEU A 49 -3.85 -0.43 10.87
CA LEU A 49 -2.40 -0.23 10.82
C LEU A 49 -1.80 -0.14 12.24
N GLN A 50 -2.46 0.57 13.16
CA GLN A 50 -2.01 0.70 14.54
C GLN A 50 -2.00 -0.64 15.28
N GLU A 51 -3.09 -1.39 15.18
CA GLU A 51 -3.32 -2.59 15.97
C GLU A 51 -2.56 -3.80 15.42
N THR A 52 -2.40 -3.89 14.10
CA THR A 52 -1.96 -5.13 13.46
C THR A 52 -0.51 -5.11 13.00
N LEU A 53 0.08 -3.94 12.75
CA LEU A 53 1.49 -3.85 12.38
C LEU A 53 2.45 -4.34 13.49
N PRO A 54 2.19 -4.14 14.79
CA PRO A 54 3.00 -4.77 15.84
C PRO A 54 3.08 -6.29 15.73
N GLU A 55 2.00 -6.91 15.24
CA GLU A 55 1.85 -8.36 15.08
C GLU A 55 2.27 -8.87 13.69
N PHE A 56 2.84 -8.01 12.84
CA PHE A 56 3.18 -8.31 11.45
C PHE A 56 3.96 -9.63 11.29
N PHE A 57 4.95 -9.89 12.14
CA PHE A 57 5.73 -11.14 12.03
C PHE A 57 4.96 -12.38 12.50
N LYS A 58 3.87 -12.24 13.27
CA LYS A 58 3.02 -13.37 13.70
C LYS A 58 1.87 -13.62 12.72
N THR A 59 1.13 -12.59 12.34
CA THR A 59 -0.10 -12.70 11.55
C THR A 59 0.07 -12.39 10.07
N GLY A 60 1.13 -11.67 9.68
CA GLY A 60 1.29 -11.12 8.34
C GLY A 60 0.58 -9.79 8.16
N LEU A 61 0.57 -9.29 6.92
CA LEU A 61 -0.13 -8.06 6.59
C LEU A 61 -1.64 -8.29 6.58
N ILE A 62 -2.37 -7.50 7.37
CA ILE A 62 -3.83 -7.51 7.39
C ILE A 62 -4.36 -6.61 6.28
N THR A 63 -5.29 -7.11 5.46
CA THR A 63 -5.79 -6.43 4.26
C THR A 63 -7.27 -6.07 4.28
N SER A 64 -8.04 -6.67 5.18
CA SER A 64 -9.48 -6.47 5.27
C SER A 64 -9.97 -6.40 6.72
N ILE A 65 -11.15 -5.81 6.85
CA ILE A 65 -11.88 -5.63 8.11
C ILE A 65 -13.25 -6.28 7.95
N ASN A 66 -13.74 -6.89 9.01
CA ASN A 66 -15.13 -7.33 9.06
C ASN A 66 -16.04 -6.09 9.19
N LYS A 67 -16.94 -5.87 8.23
CA LYS A 67 -17.84 -4.69 8.16
C LYS A 67 -18.74 -4.56 9.39
N VAL A 68 -19.18 -5.68 9.95
CA VAL A 68 -20.13 -5.75 11.06
C VAL A 68 -19.43 -5.47 12.39
N THR A 69 -18.29 -6.12 12.63
CA THR A 69 -17.59 -6.04 13.93
C THR A 69 -16.53 -4.94 13.97
N GLY A 70 -16.07 -4.46 12.80
CA GLY A 70 -14.93 -3.54 12.70
C GLY A 70 -13.58 -4.18 13.04
N SER A 71 -13.55 -5.50 13.31
CA SER A 71 -12.32 -6.18 13.73
C SER A 71 -11.41 -6.50 12.55
N PRO A 72 -10.07 -6.35 12.69
CA PRO A 72 -9.12 -6.76 11.66
C PRO A 72 -9.23 -8.27 11.40
N ARG A 73 -9.31 -8.68 10.12
CA ARG A 73 -9.41 -10.09 9.75
C ARG A 73 -8.03 -10.65 9.41
N ARG A 74 -7.63 -11.74 10.07
CA ARG A 74 -6.39 -12.45 9.73
C ARG A 74 -6.49 -13.03 8.31
N PRO A 75 -5.41 -13.00 7.51
CA PRO A 75 -5.41 -13.68 6.23
C PRO A 75 -5.61 -15.17 6.53
N ASN A 76 -6.65 -15.80 5.94
CA ASN A 76 -6.86 -17.23 6.13
C ASN A 76 -5.59 -17.98 5.70
N SER A 77 -5.02 -18.80 6.58
CA SER A 77 -3.75 -19.53 6.38
C SER A 77 -3.74 -20.52 5.20
N LEU A 78 -4.86 -20.68 4.47
CA LEU A 78 -4.96 -21.43 3.22
C LEU A 78 -4.84 -20.55 1.96
N ALA A 79 -4.81 -19.23 2.10
CA ALA A 79 -4.34 -18.37 1.03
C ALA A 79 -2.80 -18.40 1.03
N THR A 80 -2.24 -19.51 0.53
CA THR A 80 -1.15 -19.33 -0.44
C THR A 80 -1.54 -18.19 -1.39
N PRO A 81 -0.61 -17.41 -1.95
CA PRO A 81 -0.89 -16.74 -3.20
C PRO A 81 -1.16 -17.87 -4.20
N THR A 82 -2.37 -18.43 -4.17
CA THR A 82 -2.91 -19.24 -5.23
C THR A 82 -2.90 -18.25 -6.36
N ILE A 83 -1.92 -18.42 -7.23
CA ILE A 83 -1.91 -17.83 -8.56
C ILE A 83 -3.25 -18.26 -9.11
N ASN A 84 -4.27 -17.41 -8.96
CA ASN A 84 -5.51 -17.60 -9.67
C ASN A 84 -5.06 -17.50 -11.12
N PRO A 85 -5.16 -18.57 -11.93
CA PRO A 85 -4.68 -18.54 -13.30
C PRO A 85 -5.38 -17.45 -14.12
N ASN A 86 -6.54 -16.98 -13.64
CA ASN A 86 -7.19 -15.76 -14.08
C ASN A 86 -6.67 -14.55 -13.29
N PHE A 87 -5.55 -13.98 -13.75
CA PHE A 87 -4.96 -12.72 -13.25
C PHE A 87 -5.89 -11.49 -13.40
N LEU A 88 -7.03 -11.66 -14.09
CA LEU A 88 -7.98 -10.60 -14.45
C LEU A 88 -9.26 -10.60 -13.59
N GLU A 89 -9.48 -11.59 -12.73
CA GLU A 89 -10.66 -11.63 -11.87
C GLU A 89 -10.41 -10.90 -10.56
N PRO A 90 -11.27 -9.92 -10.18
CA PRO A 90 -11.21 -9.29 -8.87
C PRO A 90 -11.28 -10.39 -7.80
N PRO A 91 -10.47 -10.30 -6.72
CA PRO A 91 -10.64 -11.21 -5.59
C PRO A 91 -12.09 -11.09 -5.09
N VAL A 92 -12.85 -12.18 -5.17
CA VAL A 92 -14.21 -12.27 -4.63
C VAL A 92 -14.08 -12.21 -3.10
N MET A 93 -14.08 -11.00 -2.57
CA MET A 93 -14.13 -10.76 -1.14
C MET A 93 -15.53 -11.13 -0.66
N PRO A 94 -15.68 -11.83 0.48
CA PRO A 94 -16.99 -12.03 1.10
C PRO A 94 -17.70 -10.69 1.27
N GLU A 95 -19.03 -10.63 1.08
CA GLU A 95 -19.78 -9.37 1.18
C GLU A 95 -19.58 -8.65 2.53
N ASP A 96 -19.25 -9.41 3.58
CA ASP A 96 -19.00 -8.93 4.94
C ASP A 96 -17.62 -8.30 5.14
N GLU A 97 -16.76 -8.28 4.11
CA GLU A 97 -15.39 -7.75 4.19
C GLU A 97 -15.23 -6.41 3.49
N GLU A 98 -14.51 -5.52 4.15
CA GLU A 98 -14.11 -4.23 3.65
C GLU A 98 -12.58 -4.20 3.48
N PRO A 99 -12.05 -4.03 2.26
CA PRO A 99 -10.61 -3.90 2.06
C PRO A 99 -10.11 -2.58 2.64
N ILE A 100 -8.86 -2.55 3.10
CA ILE A 100 -8.20 -1.31 3.55
C ILE A 100 -7.24 -0.75 2.50
N TYR A 101 -6.82 -1.57 1.55
CA TYR A 101 -5.93 -1.20 0.45
C TYR A 101 -6.71 -1.11 -0.87
N SER A 102 -6.27 -0.21 -1.74
CA SER A 102 -6.75 -0.11 -3.11
C SER A 102 -6.24 -1.32 -3.93
N PRO A 103 -7.02 -1.79 -4.91
CA PRO A 103 -6.54 -2.77 -5.91
C PRO A 103 -5.26 -2.31 -6.63
N ASN A 104 -5.11 -0.99 -6.81
CA ASN A 104 -3.96 -0.36 -7.46
C ASN A 104 -3.01 0.27 -6.44
N VAL A 105 -2.86 -0.34 -5.26
CA VAL A 105 -1.92 0.14 -4.25
C VAL A 105 -0.49 0.14 -4.82
N ARG A 106 0.25 1.21 -4.52
CA ARG A 106 1.65 1.37 -4.93
C ARG A 106 2.55 1.45 -3.71
N LEU A 107 3.60 0.64 -3.70
CA LEU A 107 4.69 0.70 -2.75
C LEU A 107 5.92 1.31 -3.41
N SER A 108 6.56 2.26 -2.74
CA SER A 108 7.82 2.84 -3.22
C SER A 108 8.86 2.99 -2.11
N TYR A 109 10.12 2.72 -2.43
CA TYR A 109 11.25 2.94 -1.54
C TYR A 109 12.47 3.39 -2.33
N THR A 110 13.07 4.51 -1.91
CA THR A 110 14.33 5.02 -2.49
C THR A 110 15.46 4.76 -1.50
N PRO A 111 16.42 3.86 -1.81
CA PRO A 111 17.60 3.66 -0.98
C PRO A 111 18.41 4.96 -0.83
N PRO A 112 19.04 5.21 0.32
CA PRO A 112 19.84 6.43 0.54
C PRO A 112 21.13 6.45 -0.29
N VAL A 113 21.62 5.28 -0.72
CA VAL A 113 22.79 5.14 -1.59
C VAL A 113 22.31 4.55 -2.91
N GLU A 114 22.69 5.17 -4.03
CA GLU A 114 22.35 4.67 -5.35
C GLU A 114 22.96 3.27 -5.53
N LEU A 115 22.09 2.30 -5.79
CA LEU A 115 22.52 0.94 -6.11
C LEU A 115 23.19 0.97 -7.51
N PRO A 116 24.23 0.15 -7.75
CA PRO A 116 24.90 0.11 -9.05
C PRO A 116 23.92 -0.31 -10.16
N PRO A 117 24.14 0.07 -11.43
CA PRO A 117 23.36 -0.49 -12.53
C PRO A 117 23.38 -2.03 -12.51
N PRO A 118 22.26 -2.73 -12.78
CA PRO A 118 21.04 -2.27 -13.42
C PRO A 118 19.90 -1.86 -12.46
N PHE A 119 20.20 -1.61 -11.18
CA PHE A 119 19.15 -1.32 -10.20
C PHE A 119 18.50 0.06 -10.44
N PRO A 120 17.16 0.15 -10.38
CA PRO A 120 16.49 1.44 -10.46
C PRO A 120 16.80 2.27 -9.20
N LYS A 121 16.80 3.60 -9.36
CA LYS A 121 16.99 4.54 -8.25
C LYS A 121 15.94 4.37 -7.15
N THR A 122 14.72 4.02 -7.55
CA THR A 122 13.60 3.79 -6.64
C THR A 122 12.98 2.44 -6.94
N PHE A 123 12.82 1.65 -5.89
CA PHE A 123 12.08 0.41 -5.95
C PHE A 123 10.59 0.72 -5.95
N HIS A 124 9.87 0.22 -6.96
CA HIS A 124 8.44 0.41 -7.12
C HIS A 124 7.73 -0.94 -7.28
N VAL A 125 6.65 -1.10 -6.52
CA VAL A 125 5.74 -2.24 -6.59
C VAL A 125 4.34 -1.68 -6.82
N GLU A 126 3.69 -2.13 -7.88
CA GLU A 126 2.34 -1.70 -8.24
C GLU A 126 1.40 -2.90 -8.29
N GLY A 127 0.18 -2.69 -7.79
CA GLY A 127 -0.86 -3.69 -7.75
C GLY A 127 -0.93 -4.43 -6.42
N PHE A 128 -2.15 -4.73 -6.01
CA PHE A 128 -2.44 -5.35 -4.72
C PHE A 128 -1.74 -6.70 -4.50
N GLN A 129 -1.68 -7.55 -5.53
CA GLN A 129 -1.04 -8.87 -5.40
C GLN A 129 0.47 -8.76 -5.21
N LEU A 130 1.13 -7.86 -5.95
CA LEU A 130 2.58 -7.66 -5.82
C LEU A 130 2.92 -6.99 -4.48
N TYR A 131 2.06 -6.08 -4.01
CA TYR A 131 2.16 -5.50 -2.67
C TYR A 131 2.09 -6.59 -1.59
N LEU A 132 1.12 -7.49 -1.66
CA LEU A 132 1.02 -8.60 -0.71
C LEU A 132 2.20 -9.55 -0.77
N ALA A 133 2.62 -9.95 -1.98
CA ALA A 133 3.78 -10.80 -2.19
C ALA A 133 5.05 -10.19 -1.60
N SER A 134 5.26 -8.87 -1.78
CA SER A 134 6.41 -8.15 -1.21
C SER A 134 6.40 -8.19 0.33
N SER A 135 5.23 -8.01 0.95
CA SER A 135 5.09 -8.08 2.41
C SER A 135 5.37 -9.50 2.94
N ALA A 136 4.87 -10.52 2.25
CA ALA A 136 5.09 -11.92 2.60
C ALA A 136 6.57 -12.30 2.45
N PHE A 137 7.21 -11.84 1.37
CA PHE A 137 8.64 -12.02 1.14
C PHE A 137 9.48 -11.40 2.26
N ILE A 138 9.22 -10.14 2.62
CA ILE A 138 9.93 -9.46 3.72
C ILE A 138 9.75 -10.23 5.02
N ARG A 139 8.50 -10.59 5.36
CA ARG A 139 8.20 -11.35 6.58
C ARG A 139 8.95 -12.67 6.64
N ARG A 140 8.92 -13.46 5.55
CA ARG A 140 9.58 -14.77 5.47
C ARG A 140 11.10 -14.65 5.57
N THR A 141 11.68 -13.69 4.83
CA THR A 141 13.12 -13.44 4.85
C THR A 141 13.60 -13.03 6.23
N MET A 142 12.89 -12.10 6.88
CA MET A 142 13.24 -11.67 8.24
C MET A 142 13.12 -12.82 9.25
N LEU A 143 12.04 -13.61 9.22
CA LEU A 143 11.88 -14.78 10.11
C LEU A 143 12.93 -15.87 9.89
N ALA A 144 13.45 -16.00 8.66
CA ALA A 144 14.52 -16.92 8.32
C ALA A 144 15.88 -16.45 8.83
N LEU A 145 16.12 -15.13 8.88
CA LEU A 145 17.41 -14.54 9.31
C LEU A 145 17.45 -14.23 10.82
N TYR A 146 16.30 -13.94 11.43
CA TYR A 146 16.19 -13.47 12.80
C TYR A 146 15.19 -14.31 13.62
N SER A 147 15.45 -14.43 14.91
CA SER A 147 14.49 -14.89 15.92
C SER A 147 13.97 -13.70 16.73
N ASP A 148 12.90 -13.93 17.50
CA ASP A 148 12.35 -12.95 18.44
C ASP A 148 12.01 -11.60 17.79
N LEU A 149 11.57 -11.65 16.54
CA LEU A 149 11.20 -10.48 15.78
C LEU A 149 9.97 -9.81 16.39
N ASN A 150 10.12 -8.53 16.69
CA ASN A 150 9.07 -7.69 17.24
C ASN A 150 8.97 -6.38 16.46
N VAL A 151 7.75 -5.88 16.28
CA VAL A 151 7.50 -4.57 15.68
C VAL A 151 6.83 -3.71 16.73
N GLN A 152 7.33 -2.50 16.92
CA GLN A 152 6.70 -1.49 17.75
C GLN A 152 6.37 -0.27 16.91
N VAL A 153 5.14 0.22 17.03
CA VAL A 153 4.77 1.51 16.47
C VAL A 153 5.16 2.58 17.48
N THR A 154 6.20 3.37 17.17
CA THR A 154 6.74 4.37 18.10
C THR A 154 6.17 5.76 17.87
N LYS A 155 5.72 6.06 16.65
CA LYS A 155 5.08 7.34 16.32
C LYS A 155 4.05 7.15 15.23
N LEU A 156 2.91 7.81 15.39
CA LEU A 156 1.90 7.93 14.36
C LEU A 156 1.41 9.37 14.31
N VAL A 157 1.47 9.97 13.11
CA VAL A 157 1.00 11.33 12.84
C VAL A 157 0.03 11.25 11.68
N ILE A 158 -1.14 11.86 11.84
CA ILE A 158 -2.15 11.95 10.79
C ILE A 158 -2.04 13.34 10.19
N ASP A 159 -1.71 13.40 8.91
CA ASP A 159 -1.66 14.66 8.16
C ASP A 159 -2.97 14.82 7.39
N THR A 160 -3.68 15.90 7.69
CA THR A 160 -4.81 16.39 6.91
C THR A 160 -4.48 17.83 6.54
N PRO A 161 -4.42 18.19 5.25
CA PRO A 161 -4.17 19.57 4.87
C PRO A 161 -5.37 20.38 5.35
N SER A 162 -5.17 21.19 6.39
CA SER A 162 -6.21 22.09 6.87
C SER A 162 -6.53 23.06 5.73
N SER A 163 -7.81 23.14 5.34
CA SER A 163 -8.29 24.16 4.40
C SER A 163 -7.88 25.52 4.95
N ARG A 164 -6.85 26.13 4.35
CA ARG A 164 -6.47 27.51 4.66
C ARG A 164 -7.72 28.34 4.46
N GLN A 165 -8.21 28.92 5.55
CA GLN A 165 -9.28 29.92 5.53
C GLN A 165 -8.83 31.02 4.56
N SER A 166 -9.42 31.06 3.38
CA SER A 166 -9.46 32.31 2.63
C SER A 166 -10.37 33.24 3.42
N ASP A 167 -9.89 34.43 3.78
CA ASP A 167 -10.61 35.53 4.47
C ASP A 167 -11.80 36.09 3.65
N SER A 168 -12.42 35.28 2.80
CA SER A 168 -13.59 35.61 2.01
C SER A 168 -14.87 35.36 2.84
N PRO A 169 -15.80 36.32 2.90
CA PRO A 169 -17.02 36.20 3.70
C PRO A 169 -17.87 34.99 3.27
N PRO A 170 -18.58 34.34 4.23
CA PRO A 170 -19.32 33.11 3.97
C PRO A 170 -20.46 33.35 2.99
N SER A 171 -20.32 32.80 1.77
CA SER A 171 -21.44 32.64 0.84
C SER A 171 -22.37 31.53 1.37
N PRO A 172 -23.68 31.77 1.55
CA PRO A 172 -24.61 30.84 2.19
C PRO A 172 -24.97 29.60 1.35
N SER A 173 -24.38 29.39 0.17
CA SER A 173 -24.80 28.32 -0.77
C SER A 173 -23.76 27.25 -1.07
N ARG A 174 -22.53 27.32 -0.53
CA ARG A 174 -21.52 26.27 -0.77
C ARG A 174 -21.43 25.32 0.43
N LYS A 175 -21.98 24.11 0.26
CA LYS A 175 -21.68 22.96 1.12
C LYS A 175 -20.16 22.87 1.26
N ARG A 176 -19.67 22.98 2.49
CA ARG A 176 -18.25 22.95 2.84
C ARG A 176 -17.72 21.56 2.46
N ARG A 177 -17.06 21.44 1.31
CA ARG A 177 -16.45 20.17 0.87
C ARG A 177 -15.39 19.80 1.91
N VAL A 178 -15.55 18.65 2.55
CA VAL A 178 -14.54 18.10 3.46
C VAL A 178 -13.26 17.84 2.66
N ASN A 179 -12.11 18.25 3.18
CA ASN A 179 -10.84 17.97 2.52
C ASN A 179 -10.53 16.47 2.65
N ARG A 180 -10.71 15.71 1.56
CA ARG A 180 -10.49 14.26 1.49
C ARG A 180 -9.03 13.88 1.23
N GLU A 181 -8.11 14.80 1.47
CA GLU A 181 -6.68 14.52 1.49
C GLU A 181 -6.27 14.12 2.90
N LYS A 182 -5.84 12.87 3.07
CA LYS A 182 -5.36 12.34 4.35
C LYS A 182 -4.19 11.41 4.11
N SER A 183 -3.16 11.56 4.92
CA SER A 183 -2.03 10.64 4.97
C SER A 183 -1.63 10.36 6.42
N ILE A 184 -0.89 9.27 6.61
CA ILE A 184 -0.37 8.85 7.92
C ILE A 184 1.13 8.72 7.78
N ARG A 185 1.87 9.40 8.65
CA ARG A 185 3.29 9.14 8.86
C ARG A 185 3.45 8.21 10.06
N LEU A 186 4.08 7.07 9.82
CA LEU A 186 4.28 6.01 10.79
C LEU A 186 5.78 5.79 11.00
N ARG A 187 6.21 5.75 12.26
CA ARG A 187 7.53 5.25 12.66
C ARG A 187 7.37 3.92 13.35
N GLN A 188 8.13 2.94 12.87
CA GLN A 188 8.16 1.60 13.42
C GLN A 188 9.58 1.25 13.85
N THR A 189 9.73 0.62 14.99
CA THR A 189 10.99 0.01 15.42
C THR A 189 10.84 -1.50 15.31
N VAL A 190 11.68 -2.12 14.50
CA VAL A 190 11.77 -3.57 14.34
C VAL A 190 12.99 -4.04 15.10
N THR A 191 12.83 -5.01 15.99
CA THR A 191 13.94 -5.63 16.73
C THR A 191 13.95 -7.12 16.51
N GLY A 192 15.12 -7.75 16.53
CA GLY A 192 15.26 -9.21 16.51
C GLY A 192 16.68 -9.66 16.78
N ASN A 193 16.87 -10.96 16.98
CA ASN A 193 18.18 -11.55 17.23
C ASN A 193 18.65 -12.30 15.98
N ALA A 194 19.83 -11.97 15.46
CA ALA A 194 20.37 -12.65 14.29
C ALA A 194 20.58 -14.13 14.62
N ARG A 195 19.96 -15.03 13.84
CA ARG A 195 20.14 -16.48 14.05
C ARG A 195 21.58 -16.91 13.84
N LEU A 196 22.28 -16.21 12.95
CA LEU A 196 23.72 -16.33 12.77
C LEU A 196 24.42 -15.37 13.75
N GLY A 197 25.11 -15.94 14.73
CA GLY A 197 25.93 -15.19 15.69
C GLY A 197 25.18 -14.57 16.87
N GLY A 198 23.85 -14.67 16.93
CA GLY A 198 23.04 -14.28 18.10
C GLY A 198 22.97 -12.78 18.38
N LYS A 199 23.51 -11.94 17.50
CA LYS A 199 23.62 -10.49 17.76
C LYS A 199 22.24 -9.82 17.69
N PRO A 200 21.89 -8.96 18.66
CA PRO A 200 20.67 -8.16 18.56
C PRO A 200 20.78 -7.21 17.37
N SER A 201 19.66 -6.99 16.70
CA SER A 201 19.53 -6.10 15.55
C SER A 201 18.28 -5.26 15.70
N GLU A 202 18.37 -4.00 15.30
CA GLU A 202 17.31 -3.01 15.41
C GLU A 202 17.24 -2.21 14.11
N TRP A 203 16.03 -1.96 13.63
CA TRP A 203 15.75 -1.10 12.49
C TRP A 203 14.63 -0.12 12.80
N ILE A 204 14.85 1.15 12.47
CA ILE A 204 13.84 2.20 12.52
C ILE A 204 13.36 2.43 11.09
N ILE A 205 12.06 2.30 10.88
CA ILE A 205 11.40 2.43 9.58
C ILE A 205 10.42 3.59 9.66
N ASP A 206 10.63 4.61 8.84
CA ASP A 206 9.66 5.69 8.64
C ASP A 206 8.90 5.43 7.35
N SER A 207 7.56 5.38 7.43
CA SER A 207 6.68 5.14 6.27
C SER A 207 5.53 6.15 6.21
N THR A 208 4.98 6.32 5.01
CA THR A 208 3.82 7.17 4.76
C THR A 208 2.76 6.41 3.99
N TYR A 209 1.55 6.33 4.56
CA TYR A 209 0.37 5.77 3.93
C TYR A 209 -0.53 6.90 3.46
N THR A 210 -0.94 6.90 2.19
CA THR A 210 -1.82 7.93 1.63
C THR A 210 -3.16 7.33 1.23
N PHE A 211 -4.24 7.98 1.65
CA PHE A 211 -5.60 7.57 1.34
C PHE A 211 -6.08 8.15 0.01
N SER A 212 -6.89 7.39 -0.70
CA SER A 212 -7.59 7.85 -1.89
C SER A 212 -8.72 8.82 -1.50
N PRO A 213 -8.81 10.01 -2.12
CA PRO A 213 -9.89 10.96 -1.84
C PRO A 213 -11.26 10.45 -2.32
N VAL A 214 -11.28 9.51 -3.26
CA VAL A 214 -12.52 8.96 -3.82
C VAL A 214 -13.01 7.78 -2.97
N THR A 215 -12.13 6.84 -2.64
CA THR A 215 -12.54 5.56 -2.04
C THR A 215 -12.27 5.43 -0.56
N GLY A 216 -11.41 6.26 0.02
CA GLY A 216 -10.94 6.14 1.41
C GLY A 216 -9.98 4.98 1.66
N LEU A 217 -9.56 4.27 0.61
CA LEU A 217 -8.60 3.15 0.69
C LEU A 217 -7.16 3.65 0.63
N ILE A 218 -6.24 2.91 1.23
CA ILE A 218 -4.80 3.16 1.10
C ILE A 218 -4.38 2.83 -0.33
N HIS A 219 -3.93 3.83 -1.07
CA HIS A 219 -3.50 3.65 -2.47
C HIS A 219 -1.99 3.84 -2.67
N GLN A 220 -1.30 4.41 -1.69
CA GLN A 220 0.13 4.62 -1.75
C GLN A 220 0.77 4.37 -0.39
N HIS A 221 1.84 3.59 -0.38
CA HIS A 221 2.71 3.33 0.75
C HIS A 221 4.15 3.70 0.34
N VAL A 222 4.70 4.74 0.96
CA VAL A 222 6.08 5.16 0.74
C VAL A 222 6.90 4.76 1.95
N ILE A 223 7.98 4.01 1.75
CA ILE A 223 9.01 3.85 2.78
C ILE A 223 9.94 5.05 2.64
N ASN A 224 9.91 5.94 3.62
CA ASN A 224 10.70 7.18 3.60
C ASN A 224 12.15 6.90 3.97
N SER A 225 12.38 6.05 4.98
CA SER A 225 13.72 5.69 5.42
C SER A 225 13.73 4.37 6.18
N ILE A 226 14.90 3.73 6.18
CA ILE A 226 15.22 2.55 6.97
C ILE A 226 16.59 2.79 7.59
N HIS A 227 16.71 2.69 8.92
CA HIS A 227 17.95 2.89 9.65
C HIS A 227 18.24 1.70 10.59
N PRO A 228 19.39 1.01 10.46
CA PRO A 228 20.42 1.22 9.44
C PRO A 228 19.90 0.85 8.05
N ALA A 229 20.50 1.45 7.02
CA ALA A 229 20.17 1.15 5.64
C ALA A 229 20.44 -0.34 5.33
N PRO A 230 19.56 -1.04 4.60
CA PRO A 230 19.83 -2.41 4.18
C PRO A 230 21.14 -2.50 3.39
N HIS A 231 21.88 -3.59 3.58
CA HIS A 231 23.10 -3.82 2.82
C HIS A 231 22.75 -4.13 1.35
N GLN A 232 23.63 -3.75 0.41
CA GLN A 232 23.55 -4.09 -1.03
C GLN A 232 23.07 -5.53 -1.32
N ALA A 233 23.61 -6.53 -0.60
CA ALA A 233 23.26 -7.94 -0.79
C ALA A 233 21.76 -8.25 -0.58
N VAL A 234 21.06 -7.47 0.23
CA VAL A 234 19.60 -7.60 0.42
C VAL A 234 18.87 -7.24 -0.87
N TYR A 235 19.29 -6.17 -1.54
CA TYR A 235 18.73 -5.75 -2.82
C TYR A 235 19.07 -6.75 -3.94
N ASP A 236 20.29 -7.31 -3.93
CA ASP A 236 20.70 -8.33 -4.89
C ASP A 236 19.84 -9.61 -4.77
N ALA A 237 19.58 -10.06 -3.54
CA ALA A 237 18.71 -11.21 -3.28
C ALA A 237 17.26 -10.95 -3.72
N LEU A 238 16.75 -9.73 -3.50
CA LEU A 238 15.40 -9.33 -3.90
C LEU A 238 15.27 -9.26 -5.43
N HIS A 239 16.29 -8.78 -6.14
CA HIS A 239 16.30 -8.82 -7.60
C HIS A 239 16.37 -10.24 -8.14
N LEU A 240 17.19 -11.12 -7.55
CA LEU A 240 17.27 -12.53 -7.94
C LEU A 240 15.95 -13.29 -7.70
N SER A 241 15.16 -12.91 -6.70
CA SER A 241 13.84 -13.53 -6.48
C SER A 241 12.77 -12.98 -7.43
N MET A 242 12.78 -11.68 -7.72
CA MET A 242 11.82 -11.05 -8.63
C MET A 242 12.08 -11.38 -10.11
N SER A 243 13.33 -11.43 -10.54
CA SER A 243 13.70 -11.84 -11.91
C SER A 243 13.24 -13.27 -12.26
N LYS A 244 13.24 -14.16 -11.26
CA LYS A 244 12.69 -15.52 -11.39
C LYS A 244 11.16 -15.57 -11.49
N LEU A 245 10.46 -14.59 -10.91
CA LEU A 245 9.00 -14.51 -10.91
C LEU A 245 8.42 -13.80 -12.15
N ILE A 246 9.17 -12.90 -12.79
CA ILE A 246 8.67 -12.01 -13.86
C ILE A 246 9.01 -12.52 -15.29
N GLY A 247 9.61 -13.72 -15.42
CA GLY A 247 9.74 -14.38 -16.73
C GLY A 247 11.10 -14.24 -17.42
N GLY A 248 12.20 -14.16 -16.67
CA GLY A 248 13.55 -14.19 -17.23
C GLY A 248 14.13 -15.60 -17.27
N THR A 249 14.21 -16.20 -18.46
CA THR A 249 15.24 -17.20 -18.78
C THR A 249 16.62 -16.53 -18.67
N GLY A 250 17.18 -16.49 -17.46
CA GLY A 250 18.57 -16.08 -17.20
C GLY A 250 19.49 -17.30 -17.25
N PRO A 251 20.74 -17.16 -17.74
CA PRO A 251 21.61 -18.30 -18.02
C PRO A 251 21.94 -19.04 -16.72
N THR A 252 21.87 -20.36 -16.79
CA THR A 252 22.39 -21.29 -15.80
C THR A 252 23.88 -20.97 -15.56
N THR A 253 24.20 -20.17 -14.55
CA THR A 253 25.56 -20.16 -14.00
C THR A 253 25.71 -21.39 -13.13
N THR A 254 25.92 -22.53 -13.79
CA THR A 254 26.62 -23.67 -13.20
C THR A 254 28.07 -23.25 -13.01
N ASN A 255 28.47 -22.88 -11.79
CA ASN A 255 29.86 -22.80 -11.31
C ASN A 255 29.79 -22.58 -9.77
N GLY A 256 29.75 -23.63 -8.96
CA GLY A 256 30.92 -24.14 -8.22
C GLY A 256 30.79 -23.72 -6.74
N ALA A 257 30.89 -24.59 -5.73
CA ALA A 257 31.97 -25.54 -5.51
C ALA A 257 31.47 -26.86 -4.91
N ALA A 258 31.76 -27.96 -5.60
CA ALA A 258 31.85 -29.28 -4.99
C ALA A 258 33.23 -29.37 -4.32
N TYR A 259 33.24 -29.50 -3.00
CA TYR A 259 34.42 -29.82 -2.20
C TYR A 259 34.87 -31.24 -2.54
N ASN A 260 35.85 -31.39 -3.43
CA ASN A 260 36.42 -32.69 -3.75
C ASN A 260 37.49 -33.03 -2.70
N GLY A 261 37.05 -33.68 -1.62
CA GLY A 261 37.94 -34.21 -0.59
C GLY A 261 38.77 -35.37 -1.15
N LYS A 262 40.03 -35.11 -1.48
CA LYS A 262 41.00 -36.17 -1.76
C LYS A 262 41.67 -36.55 -0.43
N ILE A 263 41.21 -37.65 0.14
CA ILE A 263 41.88 -38.35 1.25
C ILE A 263 43.07 -39.10 0.63
N GLU A 264 44.30 -38.66 0.90
CA GLU A 264 45.48 -39.49 0.67
C GLU A 264 45.81 -40.26 1.95
N SER A 265 45.52 -41.56 1.88
CA SER A 265 45.88 -42.60 2.84
C SER A 265 46.98 -43.46 2.21
N GLY A 266 48.03 -43.77 2.99
CA GLY A 266 49.03 -44.81 2.68
C GLY A 266 50.45 -44.39 3.06
N LYS A 267 50.94 -44.66 4.27
CA LYS A 267 51.67 -45.87 4.72
C LYS A 267 52.93 -46.22 3.90
N GLY A 268 54.08 -46.07 4.57
CA GLY A 268 55.06 -47.16 4.76
C GLY A 268 56.21 -47.27 3.76
N ALA A 269 57.39 -46.82 4.19
CA ALA A 269 58.60 -47.63 4.40
C ALA A 269 59.65 -46.78 5.10
#